data_AF-A0A1G3ACN0-F1
#
_entry.id   AF-A0A1G3ACN0-F1
#
_cell.length_a   1.000
_cell.length_b   1.000
_cell.length_c   1.000
_cell.angle_alpha   90.00
_cell.angle_beta   90.00
_cell.angle_gamma   90.00
#
_symmetry.space_group_name_H-M   'P 1'
#
loop_
_entity.id
_entity.type
_entity.pdbx_description
1 polymer ?
#
loop_
_entity_poly.entity_id
_entity_poly.type
_entity_poly.pdbx_seq_one_letter_code
_entity_poly.pdbx_strand_id
1 'polypeptide(L)'
;MIGVRSDATDGYDPGLEYLAPAVDHGHAGIYHQFNPPEWEGTTGDYYQDYRVPLFPTESMTWQPLRTWADLSYVGATMSLSLRPHPSFMPPDDRQYRIELLHVPAGVTGAPAVGTTWDVALDMDATFTLELPTYRALNGADAYRFGFTTGPANLPGDMDESGLVDFDDVAFFVLGLSNRLAYEDLFGVPAASRGDMDADGDLDFDDIPGFVATLAGGAGARAVPEPGTCALSLLALIGLVLHGGGRRGRGRRTTVRLRPPASPLAGT
;
A
#
# COMPACT_ATOMS: atom_id res chain seq x y z
N MET A 1 -15.91 -2.49 11.94
CA MET A 1 -15.36 -3.69 12.57
C MET A 1 -14.58 -4.44 11.53
N ILE A 2 -13.26 -4.40 11.68
CA ILE A 2 -12.37 -5.34 11.01
C ILE A 2 -12.12 -6.43 12.04
N GLY A 3 -12.37 -7.68 11.67
CA GLY A 3 -12.24 -8.81 12.57
C GLY A 3 -11.44 -9.94 11.96
N VAL A 4 -11.00 -10.87 12.80
CA VAL A 4 -10.39 -12.13 12.38
C VAL A 4 -11.30 -13.27 12.81
N ARG A 5 -11.56 -14.22 11.91
CA ARG A 5 -12.37 -15.40 12.18
C ARG A 5 -11.81 -16.62 11.46
N SER A 6 -11.79 -17.75 12.15
CA SER A 6 -11.28 -19.01 11.59
C SER A 6 -12.12 -19.57 10.44
N ASP A 7 -13.37 -19.11 10.27
CA ASP A 7 -14.29 -19.49 9.19
C ASP A 7 -14.40 -18.45 8.07
N ALA A 8 -13.62 -17.36 8.12
CA ALA A 8 -13.51 -16.41 7.01
C ALA A 8 -12.75 -17.04 5.83
N THR A 9 -12.96 -16.52 4.63
CA THR A 9 -12.37 -17.10 3.40
C THR A 9 -11.35 -16.21 2.71
N ASP A 10 -10.97 -15.08 3.33
CA ASP A 10 -10.09 -14.00 2.84
C ASP A 10 -10.51 -13.28 1.55
N GLY A 11 -11.61 -13.74 0.93
CA GLY A 11 -12.47 -13.01 0.02
C GLY A 11 -13.77 -12.53 0.68
N TYR A 12 -14.87 -12.52 -0.10
CA TYR A 12 -16.18 -12.12 0.43
C TYR A 12 -16.84 -13.26 1.21
N ASP A 13 -17.31 -12.97 2.43
CA ASP A 13 -17.96 -13.93 3.33
C ASP A 13 -19.47 -13.60 3.50
N PRO A 14 -20.37 -14.26 2.75
CA PRO A 14 -21.80 -13.99 2.82
C PRO A 14 -22.37 -14.13 4.24
N GLY A 15 -22.93 -13.05 4.77
CA GLY A 15 -23.54 -13.02 6.10
C GLY A 15 -22.57 -12.77 7.26
N LEU A 16 -21.26 -12.68 6.98
CA LEU A 16 -20.28 -12.11 7.91
C LEU A 16 -19.97 -10.66 7.54
N GLU A 17 -20.06 -10.33 6.26
CA GLU A 17 -19.69 -9.02 5.75
C GLU A 17 -20.90 -8.18 5.37
N TYR A 18 -20.87 -6.92 5.77
CA TYR A 18 -21.99 -6.01 5.58
C TYR A 18 -21.50 -4.65 5.08
N LEU A 19 -22.15 -4.17 4.02
CA LEU A 19 -21.98 -2.81 3.52
C LEU A 19 -22.39 -1.80 4.59
N ALA A 20 -21.60 -0.74 4.71
CA ALA A 20 -21.90 0.39 5.59
C ALA A 20 -23.29 0.92 5.22
N PRO A 21 -24.25 0.94 6.17
CA PRO A 21 -25.54 1.56 5.90
C PRO A 21 -25.34 3.04 5.65
N ALA A 22 -26.17 3.63 4.79
CA ALA A 22 -26.15 5.06 4.47
C ALA A 22 -26.69 5.95 5.62
N VAL A 23 -26.83 5.42 6.83
CA VAL A 23 -27.41 6.11 7.98
C VAL A 23 -26.49 5.95 9.20
N ASP A 24 -26.22 7.08 9.85
CA ASP A 24 -25.53 7.30 11.14
C ASP A 24 -24.27 8.18 11.04
N HIS A 25 -23.99 8.89 12.15
CA HIS A 25 -23.25 10.14 12.21
C HIS A 25 -21.73 10.05 11.88
N GLY A 26 -21.21 8.86 11.56
CA GLY A 26 -19.82 8.64 11.22
C GLY A 26 -19.64 7.28 10.56
N HIS A 27 -18.88 7.25 9.47
CA HIS A 27 -18.65 6.05 8.70
C HIS A 27 -17.17 5.70 8.69
N ALA A 28 -16.88 4.43 8.98
CA ALA A 28 -15.58 3.82 8.73
C ALA A 28 -15.80 2.44 8.11
N GLY A 29 -15.07 2.12 7.06
CA GLY A 29 -15.18 0.83 6.39
C GLY A 29 -13.97 0.51 5.51
N ILE A 30 -13.78 -0.76 5.21
CA ILE A 30 -12.82 -1.20 4.19
C ILE A 30 -13.52 -1.14 2.84
N TYR A 31 -12.93 -0.42 1.89
CA TYR A 31 -13.47 -0.38 0.54
C TYR A 31 -13.04 -1.60 -0.26
N HIS A 32 -14.03 -2.29 -0.81
CA HIS A 32 -13.83 -3.38 -1.76
C HIS A 32 -14.37 -3.02 -3.13
N GLN A 33 -13.62 -3.36 -4.16
CA GLN A 33 -14.08 -3.27 -5.55
C GLN A 33 -14.40 -4.67 -6.04
N PHE A 34 -15.63 -4.88 -6.52
CA PHE A 34 -16.01 -6.13 -7.18
C PHE A 34 -15.08 -6.39 -8.37
N ASN A 35 -14.28 -7.43 -8.25
CA ASN A 35 -13.37 -7.89 -9.29
C ASN A 35 -13.03 -9.38 -9.07
N PRO A 36 -13.69 -10.31 -9.78
CA PRO A 36 -13.30 -11.72 -9.73
C PRO A 36 -11.84 -11.88 -10.18
N PRO A 37 -11.00 -12.67 -9.47
CA PRO A 37 -11.33 -13.67 -8.45
C PRO A 37 -11.18 -13.21 -6.98
N GLU A 38 -10.78 -11.96 -6.71
CA GLU A 38 -10.33 -11.54 -5.36
C GLU A 38 -11.47 -11.12 -4.43
N TRP A 39 -12.63 -10.72 -4.99
CA TRP A 39 -13.80 -10.31 -4.20
C TRP A 39 -15.11 -10.59 -4.94
N GLU A 40 -15.95 -11.46 -4.38
CA GLU A 40 -17.27 -11.81 -4.94
C GLU A 40 -18.41 -10.91 -4.44
N GLY A 41 -18.16 -10.09 -3.42
CA GLY A 41 -19.15 -9.19 -2.81
C GLY A 41 -19.43 -7.95 -3.66
N THR A 42 -20.50 -7.21 -3.31
CA THR A 42 -20.82 -5.95 -4.00
C THR A 42 -19.73 -4.89 -3.76
N THR A 43 -19.40 -4.06 -4.74
CA THR A 43 -18.49 -2.92 -4.57
C THR A 43 -19.03 -1.95 -3.52
N GLY A 44 -18.20 -1.56 -2.55
CA GLY A 44 -18.57 -0.56 -1.54
C GLY A 44 -17.70 -0.58 -0.31
N ASP A 45 -18.06 0.24 0.67
CA ASP A 45 -17.41 0.32 1.97
C ASP A 45 -18.08 -0.66 2.94
N TYR A 46 -17.32 -1.63 3.46
CA TYR A 46 -17.82 -2.64 4.40
C TYR A 46 -17.51 -2.23 5.84
N TYR A 47 -18.54 -2.12 6.67
CA TYR A 47 -18.37 -1.80 8.09
C TYR A 47 -18.17 -3.06 8.94
N GLN A 48 -18.45 -4.24 8.39
CA GLN A 48 -18.01 -5.53 8.93
C GLN A 48 -17.26 -6.26 7.83
N ASP A 49 -16.00 -6.56 8.10
CA ASP A 49 -15.07 -7.21 7.20
C ASP A 49 -14.25 -8.19 8.06
N TYR A 50 -14.35 -9.48 7.76
CA TYR A 50 -13.71 -10.54 8.52
C TYR A 50 -12.62 -11.21 7.70
N ARG A 51 -11.51 -11.54 8.35
CA ARG A 51 -10.31 -12.06 7.69
C ARG A 51 -9.88 -13.38 8.28
N VAL A 52 -9.24 -14.19 7.45
CA VAL A 52 -8.59 -15.44 7.87
C VAL A 52 -7.51 -15.10 8.91
N PRO A 53 -7.31 -15.93 9.94
CA PRO A 53 -6.21 -15.76 10.87
C PRO A 53 -4.87 -15.89 10.14
N LEU A 54 -4.02 -14.89 10.32
CA LEU A 54 -2.67 -14.89 9.77
C LEU A 54 -1.78 -15.87 10.53
N PHE A 55 -0.89 -16.58 9.84
CA PHE A 55 0.18 -17.34 10.47
C PHE A 55 1.15 -16.39 11.20
N PRO A 56 1.86 -16.84 12.25
CA PRO A 56 2.71 -15.96 13.08
C PRO A 56 3.74 -15.13 12.30
N THR A 57 4.24 -15.65 11.18
CA THR A 57 5.24 -14.99 10.33
C THR A 57 4.63 -14.13 9.21
N GLU A 58 3.30 -14.10 9.08
CA GLU A 58 2.63 -13.37 8.01
C GLU A 58 2.30 -11.94 8.42
N SER A 59 2.53 -11.04 7.47
CA SER A 59 2.06 -9.66 7.50
C SER A 59 0.90 -9.47 6.52
N MET A 60 0.01 -8.53 6.84
CA MET A 60 -1.13 -8.17 6.01
C MET A 60 -1.37 -6.68 6.09
N THR A 61 -1.66 -6.06 4.94
CA THR A 61 -2.10 -4.67 4.86
C THR A 61 -3.51 -4.59 4.31
N TRP A 62 -4.43 -4.07 5.12
CA TRP A 62 -5.80 -3.76 4.70
C TRP A 62 -5.87 -2.32 4.21
N GLN A 63 -6.20 -2.15 2.93
CA GLN A 63 -6.32 -0.84 2.31
C GLN A 63 -7.31 -0.82 1.13
N PRO A 64 -7.98 0.33 0.88
CA PRO A 64 -8.03 1.49 1.76
C PRO A 64 -9.12 1.32 2.83
N LEU A 65 -8.74 1.51 4.10
CA LEU A 65 -9.67 1.90 5.15
C LEU A 65 -10.13 3.33 4.88
N ARG A 66 -11.43 3.56 4.84
CA ARG A 66 -12.00 4.89 4.59
C ARG A 66 -12.75 5.39 5.79
N THR A 67 -12.63 6.68 6.07
CA THR A 67 -13.42 7.34 7.13
C THR A 67 -13.87 8.74 6.76
N TRP A 68 -15.14 9.02 7.02
CA TRP A 68 -15.79 10.30 6.80
C TRP A 68 -16.94 10.50 7.80
N ALA A 69 -17.36 11.74 7.95
CA ALA A 69 -18.54 12.10 8.72
C ALA A 69 -19.76 12.22 7.81
N ASP A 70 -20.93 11.87 8.34
CA ASP A 70 -22.21 12.16 7.67
C ASP A 70 -22.41 13.68 7.51
N LEU A 71 -23.24 14.09 6.53
CA LEU A 71 -23.54 15.49 6.28
C LEU A 71 -24.16 16.22 7.49
N SER A 72 -24.86 15.49 8.38
CA SER A 72 -25.46 16.06 9.59
C SER A 72 -24.48 16.27 10.74
N TYR A 73 -23.26 15.71 10.66
CA TYR A 73 -22.26 15.83 11.74
C TYR A 73 -21.83 17.30 11.90
N VAL A 74 -21.91 17.87 13.10
CA VAL A 74 -21.60 19.31 13.32
C VAL A 74 -20.24 19.58 13.97
N GLY A 75 -19.50 18.53 14.35
CA GLY A 75 -18.18 18.66 14.96
C GLY A 75 -17.16 19.30 14.02
N ALA A 76 -16.16 19.96 14.61
CA ALA A 76 -14.99 20.45 13.88
C ALA A 76 -13.95 19.33 13.69
N THR A 77 -13.85 18.43 14.65
CA THR A 77 -13.06 17.19 14.59
C THR A 77 -13.97 15.98 14.52
N MET A 78 -13.47 14.91 13.91
CA MET A 78 -14.07 13.57 13.91
C MET A 78 -12.99 12.58 14.34
N SER A 79 -13.38 11.43 14.87
CA SER A 79 -12.45 10.43 15.39
C SER A 79 -12.49 9.14 14.57
N LEU A 80 -11.33 8.63 14.14
CA LEU A 80 -11.16 7.23 13.78
C LEU A 80 -10.72 6.47 15.03
N SER A 81 -11.48 5.45 15.44
CA SER A 81 -11.11 4.63 16.59
C SER A 81 -10.98 3.16 16.22
N LEU A 82 -9.91 2.52 16.68
CA LEU A 82 -9.71 1.08 16.63
C LEU A 82 -9.73 0.52 18.04
N ARG A 83 -10.50 -0.54 18.24
CA ARG A 83 -10.60 -1.24 19.52
C ARG A 83 -10.64 -2.74 19.29
N PRO A 84 -9.87 -3.54 20.04
CA PRO A 84 -10.02 -4.98 20.08
C PRO A 84 -11.45 -5.40 20.43
N HIS A 85 -11.94 -6.44 19.77
CA HIS A 85 -13.19 -7.06 20.18
C HIS A 85 -12.91 -7.95 21.41
N PRO A 86 -13.67 -7.83 22.53
CA PRO A 86 -13.34 -8.55 23.77
C PRO A 86 -13.42 -10.09 23.64
N SER A 87 -14.19 -10.61 22.69
CA SER A 87 -14.25 -12.05 22.40
C SER A 87 -13.19 -12.54 21.42
N PHE A 88 -12.51 -11.64 20.72
CA PHE A 88 -11.56 -11.96 19.65
C PHE A 88 -10.36 -11.02 19.75
N MET A 89 -9.53 -11.26 20.75
CA MET A 89 -8.35 -10.45 20.99
C MET A 89 -7.33 -10.63 19.85
N PRO A 90 -6.77 -9.54 19.32
CA PRO A 90 -5.62 -9.62 18.43
C PRO A 90 -4.45 -10.29 19.16
N PRO A 91 -3.64 -11.11 18.48
CA PRO A 91 -2.43 -11.69 19.06
C PRO A 91 -1.48 -10.63 19.62
N ASP A 92 -0.88 -10.91 20.77
CA ASP A 92 0.07 -10.03 21.46
C ASP A 92 1.49 -10.07 20.87
N ASP A 93 1.77 -11.06 20.03
CA ASP A 93 3.01 -11.22 19.26
C ASP A 93 3.02 -10.42 17.95
N ARG A 94 2.04 -9.54 17.74
CA ARG A 94 1.89 -8.73 16.53
C ARG A 94 2.04 -7.24 16.78
N GLN A 95 2.67 -6.57 15.82
CA GLN A 95 2.60 -5.12 15.68
C GLN A 95 1.43 -4.76 14.78
N TYR A 96 0.82 -3.62 15.10
CA TYR A 96 -0.29 -3.04 14.35
C TYR A 96 0.06 -1.60 14.04
N ARG A 97 -0.15 -1.19 12.79
CA ARG A 97 0.21 0.14 12.30
C ARG A 97 -0.90 0.71 11.45
N ILE A 98 -1.15 2.00 11.59
CA ILE A 98 -1.96 2.78 10.65
C ILE A 98 -1.05 3.73 9.89
N GLU A 99 -1.27 3.87 8.59
CA GLU A 99 -0.66 4.90 7.75
C GLU A 99 -1.74 5.75 7.07
N LEU A 100 -1.58 7.08 7.06
CA LEU A 100 -2.46 7.98 6.32
C LEU A 100 -2.05 8.06 4.84
N LEU A 101 -2.84 7.42 3.97
CA LEU A 101 -2.58 7.34 2.53
C LEU A 101 -3.19 8.50 1.73
N HIS A 102 -4.26 9.13 2.24
CA HIS A 102 -4.95 10.19 1.53
C HIS A 102 -5.70 11.15 2.46
N VAL A 103 -5.57 12.45 2.19
CA VAL A 103 -6.37 13.52 2.80
C VAL A 103 -7.34 14.08 1.76
N PRO A 104 -8.65 14.20 2.07
CA PRO A 104 -9.64 14.76 1.17
C PRO A 104 -9.32 16.20 0.76
N ALA A 105 -9.68 16.58 -0.47
CA ALA A 105 -9.48 17.94 -0.96
C ALA A 105 -10.25 18.99 -0.10
N GLY A 106 -9.59 20.11 0.20
CA GLY A 106 -10.18 21.22 0.97
C GLY A 106 -10.14 21.04 2.48
N VAL A 107 -9.74 19.87 2.98
CA VAL A 107 -9.43 19.67 4.41
C VAL A 107 -8.15 20.42 4.77
N THR A 108 -8.17 21.16 5.87
CA THR A 108 -7.01 21.87 6.41
C THR A 108 -6.70 21.37 7.82
N GLY A 109 -5.41 21.34 8.19
CA GLY A 109 -4.96 20.90 9.52
C GLY A 109 -4.91 19.38 9.72
N ALA A 110 -5.05 18.59 8.65
CA ALA A 110 -4.84 17.14 8.72
C ALA A 110 -3.33 16.81 8.84
N PRO A 111 -2.96 15.65 9.41
CA PRO A 111 -1.60 15.12 9.32
C PRO A 111 -1.15 14.99 7.86
N ALA A 112 0.17 14.97 7.64
CA ALA A 112 0.72 14.75 6.31
C ALA A 112 0.44 13.32 5.82
N VAL A 113 0.21 13.15 4.52
CA VAL A 113 0.19 11.81 3.90
C VAL A 113 1.52 11.12 4.15
N GLY A 114 1.49 9.83 4.49
CA GLY A 114 2.63 9.04 4.94
C GLY A 114 2.86 9.08 6.45
N THR A 115 2.08 9.85 7.22
CA THR A 115 2.16 9.78 8.69
C THR A 115 1.71 8.38 9.14
N THR A 116 2.50 7.77 10.03
CA THR A 116 2.25 6.46 10.62
C THR A 116 1.98 6.55 12.11
N TRP A 117 1.21 5.59 12.63
CA TRP A 117 0.95 5.42 14.06
C TRP A 117 1.01 3.94 14.41
N ASP A 118 1.77 3.59 15.45
CA ASP A 118 1.66 2.27 16.07
C ASP A 118 0.39 2.20 16.92
N VAL A 119 -0.31 1.08 16.80
CA VAL A 119 -1.60 0.83 17.43
C VAL A 119 -1.40 -0.17 18.54
N ALA A 120 -1.35 0.30 19.78
CA ALA A 120 -1.37 -0.57 20.95
C ALA A 120 -2.78 -1.14 21.15
N LEU A 121 -2.93 -2.45 20.96
CA LEU A 121 -4.21 -3.18 21.07
C LEU A 121 -4.28 -4.00 22.37
N ASP A 122 -4.23 -3.33 23.52
CA ASP A 122 -4.58 -3.92 24.83
C ASP A 122 -6.12 -3.99 25.00
N MET A 123 -6.65 -4.88 25.84
CA MET A 123 -8.09 -5.08 26.09
C MET A 123 -8.83 -3.79 26.43
N ASP A 124 -8.15 -2.87 27.13
CA ASP A 124 -8.72 -1.60 27.57
C ASP A 124 -8.25 -0.43 26.68
N ALA A 125 -7.29 -0.66 25.79
CA ALA A 125 -6.80 0.37 24.88
C ALA A 125 -7.76 0.55 23.71
N THR A 126 -8.18 1.79 23.51
CA THR A 126 -8.76 2.25 22.25
C THR A 126 -7.76 3.19 21.62
N PHE A 127 -7.28 2.83 20.44
CA PHE A 127 -6.56 3.78 19.61
C PHE A 127 -7.57 4.76 19.04
N THR A 128 -7.34 6.07 19.24
CA THR A 128 -8.20 7.12 18.70
C THR A 128 -7.34 8.17 18.00
N LEU A 129 -7.65 8.40 16.73
CA LEU A 129 -7.06 9.45 15.90
C LEU A 129 -8.10 10.54 15.66
N GLU A 130 -7.80 11.75 16.14
CA GLU A 130 -8.61 12.94 15.86
C GLU A 130 -8.22 13.55 14.51
N LEU A 131 -9.21 13.79 13.68
CA LEU A 131 -9.07 14.30 12.32
C LEU A 131 -9.95 15.54 12.13
N PRO A 132 -9.53 16.53 11.32
CA PRO A 132 -10.46 17.54 10.85
C PRO A 132 -11.64 16.89 10.15
N THR A 133 -12.85 17.38 10.42
CA THR A 133 -14.07 16.77 9.89
C THR A 133 -14.12 16.90 8.36
N TYR A 134 -14.27 15.77 7.69
CA TYR A 134 -14.63 15.70 6.27
C TYR A 134 -16.04 15.11 6.15
N ARG A 135 -16.96 15.86 5.53
CA ARG A 135 -18.36 15.46 5.37
C ARG A 135 -18.62 15.04 3.94
N ALA A 136 -19.23 13.87 3.75
CA ALA A 136 -19.59 13.38 2.43
C ALA A 136 -20.81 12.44 2.49
N LEU A 137 -21.48 12.28 1.35
CA LEU A 137 -22.55 11.30 1.19
C LEU A 137 -22.01 9.84 1.14
N ASN A 138 -20.73 9.67 0.80
CA ASN A 138 -20.08 8.37 0.70
C ASN A 138 -18.56 8.50 0.90
N GLY A 139 -17.88 7.36 0.98
CA GLY A 139 -16.45 7.28 1.22
C GLY A 139 -15.54 7.55 0.03
N ALA A 140 -16.04 7.87 -1.17
CA ALA A 140 -15.22 7.87 -2.40
C ALA A 140 -13.98 8.78 -2.30
N ASP A 141 -14.16 9.97 -1.74
CA ASP A 141 -13.12 10.98 -1.53
C ASP A 141 -12.76 11.14 -0.03
N ALA A 142 -13.11 10.16 0.80
CA ALA A 142 -12.83 10.16 2.23
C ALA A 142 -11.32 10.04 2.54
N TYR A 143 -10.95 10.26 3.80
CA TYR A 143 -9.60 9.91 4.26
C TYR A 143 -9.35 8.44 3.97
N ARG A 144 -8.12 8.10 3.53
CA ARG A 144 -7.73 6.71 3.28
C ARG A 144 -6.56 6.35 4.17
N PHE A 145 -6.68 5.17 4.77
CA PHE A 145 -5.67 4.60 5.64
C PHE A 145 -5.26 3.23 5.15
N GLY A 146 -3.99 2.89 5.35
CA GLY A 146 -3.52 1.52 5.39
C GLY A 146 -3.51 1.06 6.84
N PHE A 147 -4.04 -0.13 7.13
CA PHE A 147 -3.84 -0.79 8.41
C PHE A 147 -3.00 -2.03 8.17
N THR A 148 -1.83 -2.07 8.76
CA THR A 148 -0.89 -3.18 8.60
C THR A 148 -0.77 -3.92 9.92
N THR A 149 -0.72 -5.23 9.86
CA THR A 149 -0.24 -6.07 10.96
C THR A 149 0.86 -6.98 10.48
N GLY A 150 1.79 -7.31 11.37
CA GLY A 150 2.88 -8.23 11.14
C GLY A 150 3.41 -8.75 12.47
N PRO A 151 4.37 -9.68 12.47
CA PRO A 151 5.07 -10.08 13.68
C PRO A 151 5.72 -8.85 14.35
N ALA A 152 5.60 -8.73 15.67
CA ALA A 152 6.19 -7.63 16.44
C ALA A 152 7.72 -7.62 16.40
N ASN A 153 8.30 -8.79 16.10
CA ASN A 153 9.71 -8.90 15.79
C ASN A 153 9.89 -9.61 14.45
N LEU A 154 10.20 -8.84 13.41
CA LEU A 154 10.48 -9.33 12.09
C LEU A 154 12.00 -9.30 11.87
N PRO A 155 12.71 -10.44 11.85
CA PRO A 155 14.13 -10.46 11.54
C PRO A 155 14.40 -9.80 10.18
N GLY A 156 15.28 -8.80 10.18
CA GLY A 156 15.61 -7.93 9.07
C GLY A 156 14.93 -6.56 9.10
N ASP A 157 13.91 -6.34 9.92
CA ASP A 157 13.27 -5.01 10.09
C ASP A 157 14.13 -4.15 11.02
N MET A 158 15.13 -3.52 10.42
CA MET A 158 16.18 -2.78 11.11
C MET A 158 15.78 -1.35 11.42
N ASP A 159 14.74 -0.80 10.79
CA ASP A 159 14.21 0.53 11.08
C ASP A 159 12.92 0.55 11.92
N GLU A 160 12.48 -0.64 12.35
CA GLU A 160 11.25 -0.89 13.10
C GLU A 160 9.99 -0.41 12.36
N SER A 161 10.01 -0.48 11.03
CA SER A 161 8.87 -0.12 10.19
C SER A 161 7.79 -1.22 10.09
N GLY A 162 8.04 -2.39 10.66
CA GLY A 162 7.17 -3.57 10.54
C GLY A 162 7.27 -4.23 9.16
N LEU A 163 8.23 -3.83 8.34
CA LEU A 163 8.50 -4.36 7.00
C LEU A 163 10.00 -4.67 6.90
N VAL A 164 10.37 -5.63 6.05
CA VAL A 164 11.77 -5.80 5.63
C VAL A 164 11.89 -5.37 4.18
N ASP A 165 12.44 -4.18 3.95
CA ASP A 165 12.66 -3.60 2.63
C ASP A 165 13.98 -2.80 2.54
N PHE A 166 14.12 -1.99 1.48
CA PHE A 166 15.40 -1.31 1.21
C PHE A 166 15.74 -0.21 2.22
N ASP A 167 14.77 0.30 2.96
CA ASP A 167 15.02 1.32 3.98
C ASP A 167 15.78 0.72 5.17
N ASP A 168 15.67 -0.59 5.42
CA ASP A 168 16.41 -1.32 6.46
C ASP A 168 17.92 -1.41 6.21
N VAL A 169 18.37 -1.32 4.95
CA VAL A 169 19.77 -1.58 4.59
C VAL A 169 20.72 -0.64 5.32
N ALA A 170 20.38 0.64 5.41
CA ALA A 170 21.22 1.63 6.09
C ALA A 170 21.35 1.32 7.59
N PHE A 171 20.28 0.83 8.20
CA PHE A 171 20.21 0.51 9.63
C PHE A 171 20.82 -0.86 9.94
N PHE A 172 20.74 -1.83 9.02
CA PHE A 172 21.51 -3.07 9.08
C PHE A 172 23.01 -2.79 9.12
N VAL A 173 23.49 -1.94 8.21
CA VAL A 173 24.90 -1.51 8.17
C VAL A 173 25.28 -0.72 9.42
N LEU A 174 24.38 0.12 9.95
CA LEU A 174 24.60 0.81 11.23
C LEU A 174 24.75 -0.19 12.38
N GLY A 175 23.89 -1.20 12.47
CA GLY A 175 23.96 -2.26 13.48
C GLY A 175 25.27 -3.04 13.45
N LEU A 176 25.75 -3.39 12.26
CA LEU A 176 27.04 -4.06 12.05
C LEU A 176 28.25 -3.19 12.42
N SER A 177 28.21 -1.91 12.05
CA SER A 177 29.37 -1.01 12.18
C SER A 177 29.45 -0.29 13.53
N ASN A 178 28.29 -0.02 14.16
CA ASN A 178 28.19 0.72 15.41
C ASN A 178 26.89 0.36 16.16
N ARG A 179 26.90 -0.80 16.82
CA ARG A 179 25.78 -1.32 17.62
C ARG A 179 25.23 -0.33 18.64
N LEU A 180 26.09 0.43 19.33
CA LEU A 180 25.65 1.41 20.33
C LEU A 180 24.87 2.57 19.70
N ALA A 181 25.28 3.05 18.51
CA ALA A 181 24.54 4.11 17.82
C ALA A 181 23.18 3.62 17.30
N TYR A 182 23.08 2.35 16.93
CA TYR A 182 21.80 1.72 16.59
C TYR A 182 20.89 1.64 17.82
N GLU A 183 21.41 1.11 18.93
CA GLU A 183 20.69 0.99 20.20
C GLU A 183 20.22 2.34 20.74
N ASP A 184 21.03 3.39 20.63
CA ASP A 184 20.66 4.75 21.01
C ASP A 184 19.52 5.32 20.15
N LEU A 185 19.41 4.89 18.89
CA LEU A 185 18.40 5.39 17.95
C LEU A 185 17.04 4.70 18.14
N PHE A 186 17.03 3.38 18.28
CA PHE A 186 15.80 2.57 18.31
C PHE A 186 15.44 2.05 19.72
N GLY A 187 16.36 2.11 20.69
CA GLY A 187 16.13 1.61 22.04
C GLY A 187 16.14 0.08 22.17
N VAL A 188 16.53 -0.64 21.12
CA VAL A 188 16.65 -2.11 21.10
C VAL A 188 18.03 -2.56 20.60
N PRO A 189 18.54 -3.72 21.05
CA PRO A 189 19.79 -4.29 20.54
C PRO A 189 19.70 -4.56 19.04
N ALA A 190 20.75 -4.23 18.29
CA ALA A 190 20.77 -4.47 16.84
C ALA A 190 20.59 -5.96 16.47
N ALA A 191 21.16 -6.87 17.28
CA ALA A 191 20.96 -8.31 17.12
C ALA A 191 19.50 -8.75 17.28
N SER A 192 18.67 -8.03 18.06
CA SER A 192 17.26 -8.40 18.20
C SER A 192 16.45 -8.28 16.90
N ARG A 193 16.95 -7.49 15.95
CA ARG A 193 16.36 -7.27 14.62
C ARG A 193 17.21 -7.87 13.51
N GLY A 194 18.53 -7.85 13.64
CA GLY A 194 19.46 -8.20 12.56
C GLY A 194 20.04 -9.61 12.61
N ASP A 195 19.80 -10.38 13.68
CA ASP A 195 20.21 -11.79 13.79
C ASP A 195 19.39 -12.65 12.82
N MET A 196 19.93 -12.90 11.64
CA MET A 196 19.27 -13.59 10.54
C MET A 196 19.52 -15.10 10.54
N ASP A 197 20.51 -15.57 11.28
CA ASP A 197 20.81 -17.01 11.41
C ASP A 197 20.48 -17.60 12.80
N ALA A 198 20.01 -16.75 13.72
CA ALA A 198 19.53 -17.04 15.07
C ALA A 198 20.61 -17.57 16.02
N ASP A 199 21.86 -17.12 15.86
CA ASP A 199 22.97 -17.49 16.74
C ASP A 199 23.14 -16.58 17.98
N GLY A 200 22.40 -15.47 18.01
CA GLY A 200 22.31 -14.55 19.12
C GLY A 200 23.16 -13.28 18.98
N ASP A 201 23.81 -13.04 17.84
CA ASP A 201 24.49 -11.78 17.59
C ASP A 201 24.10 -11.09 16.26
N LEU A 202 24.91 -10.12 15.82
CA LEU A 202 24.70 -9.42 14.56
C LEU A 202 26.09 -9.18 13.98
N ASP A 203 26.47 -9.99 13.00
CA ASP A 203 27.74 -9.93 12.31
C ASP A 203 27.63 -10.21 10.79
N PHE A 204 28.75 -10.48 10.12
CA PHE A 204 28.79 -10.63 8.67
C PHE A 204 28.11 -11.91 8.14
N ASP A 205 27.92 -12.94 8.96
CA ASP A 205 27.20 -14.16 8.55
C ASP A 205 25.68 -14.01 8.53
N ASP A 206 25.13 -12.92 9.08
CA ASP A 206 23.73 -12.52 8.91
C ASP A 206 23.41 -11.93 7.53
N ILE A 207 24.41 -11.36 6.84
CA ILE A 207 24.22 -10.67 5.55
C ILE A 207 23.51 -11.55 4.50
N PRO A 208 23.91 -12.82 4.28
CA PRO A 208 23.20 -13.70 3.35
C PRO A 208 21.72 -13.87 3.69
N GLY A 209 21.37 -13.99 4.98
CA GLY A 209 19.99 -14.09 5.43
C GLY A 209 19.22 -12.80 5.17
N PHE A 210 19.80 -11.65 5.51
CA PHE A 210 19.21 -10.34 5.27
C PHE A 210 18.97 -10.08 3.77
N VAL A 211 19.97 -10.39 2.92
CA VAL A 211 19.85 -10.26 1.46
C VAL A 211 18.80 -11.22 0.89
N ALA A 212 18.72 -12.44 1.40
CA ALA A 212 17.69 -13.40 0.99
C ALA A 212 16.28 -12.90 1.35
N THR A 213 16.12 -12.33 2.55
CA THR A 213 14.87 -11.69 2.96
C THR A 213 14.54 -10.49 2.09
N LEU A 214 15.46 -9.59 1.78
CA LEU A 214 15.19 -8.47 0.85
C LEU A 214 14.83 -8.93 -0.57
N ALA A 215 15.47 -9.99 -1.05
CA ALA A 215 15.19 -10.56 -2.37
C ALA A 215 13.84 -11.29 -2.44
N GLY A 216 13.29 -11.73 -1.30
CA GLY A 216 12.05 -12.50 -1.22
C GLY A 216 10.88 -11.86 -0.44
N GLY A 217 11.12 -10.78 0.29
CA GLY A 217 10.30 -10.35 1.44
C GLY A 217 9.46 -9.08 1.25
N ALA A 218 9.78 -8.22 0.30
CA ALA A 218 8.81 -7.24 -0.18
C ALA A 218 8.30 -7.76 -1.51
N GLY A 219 6.99 -8.02 -1.61
CA GLY A 219 6.34 -8.55 -2.79
C GLY A 219 6.75 -7.83 -4.07
N ALA A 220 7.83 -8.29 -4.69
CA ALA A 220 8.02 -8.22 -6.12
C ALA A 220 6.88 -9.05 -6.69
N ARG A 221 5.68 -8.45 -6.69
CA ARG A 221 4.50 -8.88 -7.42
C ARG A 221 5.06 -9.13 -8.78
N ALA A 222 5.28 -10.40 -9.13
CA ALA A 222 6.06 -10.78 -10.29
C ALA A 222 5.60 -9.87 -11.41
N VAL A 223 6.42 -8.88 -11.77
CA VAL A 223 6.01 -7.91 -12.79
C VAL A 223 5.73 -8.81 -13.96
N PRO A 224 4.48 -8.93 -14.45
CA PRO A 224 4.18 -9.92 -15.47
C PRO A 224 5.14 -9.62 -16.59
N GLU A 225 6.18 -10.45 -16.73
CA GLU A 225 7.17 -10.22 -17.76
C GLU A 225 6.35 -10.14 -19.03
N PRO A 226 6.48 -9.08 -19.85
CA PRO A 226 5.75 -9.03 -21.09
C PRO A 226 6.09 -10.32 -21.81
N GLY A 227 5.13 -11.25 -21.84
CA GLY A 227 5.45 -12.66 -22.07
C GLY A 227 6.31 -12.73 -23.32
N THR A 228 7.37 -13.54 -23.33
CA THR A 228 8.38 -13.53 -24.40
C THR A 228 7.76 -13.52 -25.80
N CYS A 229 6.55 -14.10 -25.95
CA CYS A 229 5.67 -13.98 -27.10
C CYS A 229 5.29 -12.52 -27.50
N ALA A 230 4.85 -11.66 -26.59
CA ALA A 230 4.51 -10.27 -26.83
C ALA A 230 5.71 -9.44 -27.31
N LEU A 231 6.88 -9.60 -26.66
CA LEU A 231 8.12 -8.95 -27.11
C LEU A 231 8.57 -9.49 -28.48
N SER A 232 8.45 -10.80 -28.71
CA SER A 232 8.78 -11.42 -30.01
C SER A 232 7.85 -10.94 -31.12
N LEU A 233 6.56 -10.77 -30.83
CA LEU A 233 5.57 -10.26 -31.78
C LEU A 233 5.86 -8.80 -32.16
N LEU A 234 6.17 -7.95 -31.17
CA LEU A 234 6.55 -6.56 -31.41
C LEU A 234 7.86 -6.46 -32.23
N ALA A 235 8.84 -7.31 -31.91
CA ALA A 235 10.08 -7.38 -32.68
C ALA A 235 9.84 -7.81 -34.14
N LEU A 236 8.97 -8.82 -34.37
CA LEU A 236 8.57 -9.25 -35.72
C LEU A 236 7.84 -8.15 -36.49
N ILE A 237 6.90 -7.45 -35.85
CA ILE A 237 6.20 -6.30 -36.46
C ILE A 237 7.21 -5.22 -36.85
N GLY A 238 8.15 -4.87 -35.96
CA GLY A 238 9.22 -3.94 -36.26
C GLY A 238 10.06 -4.37 -37.46
N LEU A 239 10.39 -5.67 -37.56
CA LEU A 239 11.17 -6.23 -38.66
C LEU A 239 10.42 -6.17 -40.00
N VAL A 240 9.12 -6.47 -40.00
CA VAL A 240 8.27 -6.41 -41.20
C VAL A 240 8.13 -4.97 -41.70
N LEU A 241 7.88 -4.03 -40.78
CA LEU A 241 7.76 -2.61 -41.12
C LEU A 241 9.08 -2.02 -41.60
N HIS A 242 10.21 -2.40 -40.98
CA HIS A 242 11.53 -1.92 -41.39
C HIS A 242 12.02 -2.56 -42.71
N GLY A 243 11.70 -3.84 -42.94
CA GLY A 243 12.05 -4.56 -44.16
C GLY A 243 11.25 -4.13 -45.39
N GLY A 244 9.99 -3.72 -45.22
CA GLY A 244 9.10 -3.29 -46.32
C GLY A 244 9.50 -1.97 -46.98
N GLY A 245 10.19 -1.08 -46.27
CA GLY A 245 10.50 0.28 -46.73
C GLY A 245 11.62 0.41 -47.78
N ARG A 246 12.40 -0.65 -48.05
CA ARG A 246 13.59 -0.56 -48.93
C ARG A 246 13.35 -0.88 -50.41
N ARG A 247 12.12 -1.16 -50.85
CA ARG A 247 11.80 -1.36 -52.28
C ARG A 247 11.06 -0.16 -52.90
N GLY A 248 11.64 1.02 -52.78
CA GLY A 248 11.14 2.27 -53.37
C GLY A 248 12.20 3.00 -54.19
N ARG A 249 12.86 2.30 -55.12
CA ARG A 249 13.87 2.86 -56.01
C ARG A 249 13.22 3.79 -57.04
N GLY A 250 13.29 5.11 -56.76
CA GLY A 250 13.46 6.16 -57.76
C GLY A 250 12.29 6.52 -58.67
N ARG A 251 11.51 7.52 -58.27
CA ARG A 251 10.91 8.46 -59.24
C ARG A 251 11.23 9.88 -58.79
N ARG A 252 12.26 10.48 -59.41
CA ARG A 252 12.58 11.90 -59.26
C ARG A 252 11.44 12.70 -59.88
N THR A 253 10.57 13.26 -59.05
CA THR A 253 9.59 14.25 -59.48
C THR A 253 10.26 15.61 -59.48
N THR A 254 10.62 16.11 -60.66
CA THR A 254 11.13 17.47 -60.83
C THR A 254 9.97 18.45 -60.63
N VAL A 255 9.88 19.06 -59.45
CA VAL A 255 8.92 20.14 -59.18
C VAL A 255 9.49 21.44 -59.75
N ARG A 256 8.90 21.94 -60.84
CA ARG A 256 9.15 23.30 -61.31
C ARG A 256 8.33 24.27 -60.45
N LEU A 257 9.02 25.07 -59.64
CA LEU A 257 8.41 26.17 -58.91
C LEU A 257 8.00 27.28 -59.90
N ARG A 258 6.73 27.67 -59.84
CA ARG A 258 6.18 28.81 -60.58
C ARG A 258 6.46 30.08 -59.77
N PRO A 259 7.02 31.14 -60.35
CA PRO A 259 7.26 32.38 -59.61
C PRO A 259 5.95 33.05 -59.18
N PRO A 260 5.91 33.72 -58.01
CA PRO A 260 4.73 34.41 -57.52
C PRO A 260 4.38 35.62 -58.40
N ALA A 261 3.08 35.86 -58.56
CA ALA A 261 2.55 37.02 -59.29
C ALA A 261 2.82 38.32 -58.51
N SER A 262 3.28 39.35 -59.22
CA SER A 262 3.49 40.69 -58.69
C SER A 262 2.17 41.30 -58.17
N PRO A 263 2.16 41.96 -57.00
CA PRO A 263 0.99 42.67 -56.53
C PRO A 263 0.72 43.92 -57.38
N LEU A 264 -0.53 44.05 -57.82
CA LEU A 264 -1.06 45.24 -58.47
C LEU A 264 -1.12 46.39 -57.46
N ALA A 265 -0.50 47.51 -57.80
CA ALA A 265 -0.63 48.77 -57.08
C ALA A 265 -2.05 49.32 -57.26
N GLY A 266 -2.76 49.51 -56.14
CA GLY A 266 -4.07 50.16 -56.07
C GLY A 266 -3.96 51.42 -55.23
N THR A 267 -4.39 52.52 -55.84
CA THR A 267 -4.43 53.93 -55.42
C THR A 267 -5.33 54.22 -54.23
#